data_AF-A0A7W0N829-F1
#
_entry.id   AF-A0A7W0N829-F1
#
_cell.length_a   1.000
_cell.length_b   1.000
_cell.length_c   1.000
_cell.angle_alpha   90.00
_cell.angle_beta   90.00
_cell.angle_gamma   90.00
#
_symmetry.space_group_name_H-M   'P 1'
#
loop_
_entity.id
_entity.type
_entity.pdbx_description
1 polymer ?
#
loop_
_entity_poly.entity_id
_entity_poly.type
_entity_poly.pdbx_seq_one_letter_code
_entity_poly.pdbx_strand_id
1 'polypeptide(L)'
;MSSSTSSNIQLSIAFLGAGDLIDRTVRFYRKNFWTFVWIAAPPIVIGTIISVGWTILGRKLFSVSLSNDPVEMVFYYIFSGFGNLIIWLTETVAILTVMGGASRNFVRHLLFGEPVTFRETYKNVRQRLGGLIFASITLSILIGFFVAIILNFGLFFPLFIKLKNIKDQNL
;
A
#
# COMPACT_ATOMS: atom_id res chain seq x y z
N MET A 1 32.21 40.88 -31.10
CA MET A 1 31.72 39.55 -31.55
C MET A 1 32.47 38.52 -30.71
N SER A 2 31.88 37.69 -29.87
CA SER A 2 30.53 37.13 -29.78
C SER A 2 30.17 36.95 -28.30
N SER A 3 29.07 37.54 -27.86
CA SER A 3 28.49 37.32 -26.53
C SER A 3 28.03 35.87 -26.42
N SER A 4 28.69 35.09 -25.57
CA SER A 4 28.24 33.78 -25.12
C SER A 4 26.89 33.95 -24.42
N THR A 5 25.82 33.68 -25.16
CA THR A 5 24.47 33.58 -24.62
C THR A 5 24.42 32.36 -23.73
N SER A 6 24.73 32.58 -22.45
CA SER A 6 24.51 31.63 -21.37
C SER A 6 23.04 31.23 -21.42
N SER A 7 22.77 30.04 -21.92
CA SER A 7 21.49 29.33 -21.82
C SER A 7 21.23 28.96 -20.37
N ASN A 8 21.11 30.00 -19.53
CA ASN A 8 20.29 29.95 -18.34
C ASN A 8 18.89 29.63 -18.86
N ILE A 9 18.56 28.34 -18.89
CA ILE A 9 17.21 27.84 -18.85
C ILE A 9 16.64 28.48 -17.58
N GLN A 10 16.15 29.70 -17.75
CA GLN A 10 15.24 30.33 -16.84
C GLN A 10 14.16 29.27 -16.70
N LEU A 11 14.10 28.71 -15.51
CA LEU A 11 12.95 28.04 -14.95
C LEU A 11 11.85 29.11 -14.94
N SER A 12 11.34 29.41 -16.14
CA SER A 12 10.20 30.26 -16.37
C SER A 12 9.09 29.51 -15.66
N ILE A 13 8.74 30.01 -14.49
CA ILE A 13 7.57 29.64 -13.71
C ILE A 13 6.32 30.16 -14.44
N ALA A 14 6.29 30.06 -15.78
CA ALA A 14 5.06 30.08 -16.53
C ALA A 14 4.20 29.02 -15.85
N PHE A 15 3.15 29.51 -15.17
CA PHE A 15 2.23 28.68 -14.42
C PHE A 15 1.81 27.58 -15.38
N LEU A 16 2.35 26.37 -15.21
CA LEU A 16 1.98 25.26 -16.09
C LEU A 16 0.47 25.16 -15.92
N GLY A 17 -0.27 25.39 -17.01
CA GLY A 17 -1.69 25.16 -17.01
C GLY A 17 -1.94 23.72 -16.54
N ALA A 18 -3.03 23.49 -15.80
CA ALA A 18 -3.32 22.15 -15.27
C ALA A 18 -3.26 21.06 -16.35
N GLY A 19 -3.63 21.40 -17.60
CA GLY A 19 -3.48 20.51 -18.76
C GLY A 19 -2.03 20.16 -19.13
N ASP A 20 -1.11 21.12 -19.12
CA ASP A 20 0.31 20.87 -19.42
C ASP A 20 0.99 20.08 -18.29
N LEU A 21 0.59 20.33 -17.03
CA LEU A 21 1.05 19.55 -15.88
C LEU A 21 0.59 18.09 -15.97
N ILE A 22 -0.67 17.84 -16.34
CA ILE A 22 -1.22 16.49 -16.53
C ILE A 22 -0.51 15.80 -17.69
N ASP A 23 -0.40 16.45 -18.85
CA ASP A 23 0.24 15.86 -20.04
C ASP A 23 1.71 15.49 -19.76
N ARG A 24 2.46 16.37 -19.09
CA ARG A 24 3.83 16.08 -18.66
C ARG A 24 3.89 14.92 -17.67
N THR A 25 2.99 14.87 -16.70
CA THR A 25 2.93 13.77 -15.71
C THR A 25 2.58 12.44 -16.37
N VAL A 26 1.62 12.43 -17.29
CA VAL A 26 1.22 11.23 -18.05
C VAL A 26 2.36 10.73 -18.93
N ARG A 27 3.05 11.63 -19.65
CA ARG A 27 4.24 11.26 -20.43
C ARG A 27 5.34 10.65 -19.56
N PHE A 28 5.61 11.27 -18.42
CA PHE A 28 6.59 10.77 -17.46
C PHE A 28 6.22 9.37 -16.94
N TYR A 29 4.95 9.17 -16.57
CA TYR A 29 4.44 7.87 -16.13
C TYR A 29 4.57 6.82 -17.22
N ARG A 30 4.11 7.12 -18.45
CA ARG A 30 4.21 6.18 -19.59
C ARG A 30 5.66 5.79 -19.90
N LYS A 31 6.60 6.74 -19.84
CA LYS A 31 8.02 6.48 -20.08
C LYS A 31 8.65 5.58 -19.02
N ASN A 32 8.22 5.69 -17.76
CA ASN A 32 8.81 4.98 -16.62
C ASN A 32 7.91 3.88 -16.05
N PHE A 33 6.82 3.52 -16.76
CA PHE A 33 5.78 2.62 -16.28
C PHE A 33 6.36 1.31 -15.73
N TRP A 34 7.20 0.66 -16.52
CA TRP A 34 7.85 -0.59 -16.12
C TRP A 34 8.75 -0.43 -14.90
N THR A 35 9.46 0.68 -14.79
CA THR A 35 10.29 0.95 -13.60
C THR A 35 9.43 1.01 -12.34
N PHE A 36 8.26 1.65 -12.40
CA PHE A 36 7.33 1.67 -11.26
C PHE A 36 6.76 0.30 -10.93
N VAL A 37 6.39 -0.49 -11.95
CA VAL A 37 5.96 -1.89 -11.75
C VAL A 37 7.04 -2.70 -11.06
N TRP A 38 8.30 -2.62 -11.52
CA TRP A 38 9.41 -3.35 -10.91
C TRP A 38 9.75 -2.89 -9.50
N ILE A 39 9.52 -1.62 -9.17
CA ILE A 39 9.69 -1.11 -7.81
C ILE A 39 8.59 -1.65 -6.89
N ALA A 40 7.33 -1.66 -7.34
CA ALA A 40 6.20 -2.03 -6.49
C ALA A 40 5.96 -3.55 -6.40
N ALA A 41 6.34 -4.31 -7.43
CA ALA A 41 6.02 -5.74 -7.51
C ALA A 41 6.63 -6.60 -6.39
N PRO A 42 7.90 -6.44 -5.98
CA PRO A 42 8.52 -7.34 -5.00
C PRO A 42 7.76 -7.48 -3.67
N PRO A 43 7.40 -6.39 -2.94
CA PRO A 43 6.66 -6.55 -1.69
C PRO A 43 5.28 -7.18 -1.90
N ILE A 44 4.58 -6.86 -3.00
CA ILE A 44 3.24 -7.38 -3.29
C ILE A 44 3.28 -8.88 -3.61
N VAL A 45 4.21 -9.31 -4.47
CA VAL A 45 4.32 -10.72 -4.87
C VAL A 45 4.71 -11.58 -3.66
N ILE A 46 5.67 -11.12 -2.87
CA ILE A 46 6.09 -11.84 -1.66
C ILE A 46 4.96 -11.90 -0.64
N GLY A 47 4.28 -10.78 -0.36
CA GLY A 47 3.14 -10.73 0.55
C GLY A 47 2.01 -11.67 0.13
N THR A 48 1.67 -11.66 -1.16
CA THR A 48 0.64 -12.55 -1.73
C THR A 48 1.00 -14.02 -1.57
N ILE A 49 2.23 -14.42 -1.89
CA ILE A 49 2.70 -15.82 -1.75
C ILE A 49 2.60 -16.27 -0.29
N ILE A 50 3.04 -15.41 0.65
CA ILE A 50 2.99 -15.71 2.08
C ILE A 50 1.54 -15.83 2.56
N SER A 51 0.66 -14.93 2.13
CA SER A 51 -0.77 -14.94 2.48
C SER A 51 -1.49 -16.20 1.99
N VAL A 52 -1.28 -16.58 0.74
CA VAL A 52 -1.82 -17.82 0.17
C VAL A 52 -1.26 -19.04 0.89
N GLY A 53 0.06 -19.07 1.12
CA GLY A 53 0.74 -20.13 1.85
C GLY A 53 0.19 -20.31 3.28
N TRP A 54 -0.05 -19.21 3.99
CA TRP A 54 -0.63 -19.21 5.34
C TRP A 54 -2.04 -19.80 5.35
N THR A 55 -2.86 -19.42 4.39
CA THR A 55 -4.23 -19.95 4.26
C THR A 55 -4.23 -21.45 3.99
N ILE A 56 -3.37 -21.91 3.09
CA ILE A 56 -3.21 -23.35 2.80
C ILE A 56 -2.71 -24.10 4.03
N LEU A 57 -1.72 -23.54 4.73
CA LEU A 57 -1.15 -24.13 5.95
C LEU A 57 -2.20 -24.26 7.05
N GLY A 58 -2.97 -23.21 7.32
CA GLY A 58 -4.05 -23.25 8.32
C GLY A 58 -5.10 -24.31 8.00
N ARG A 59 -5.49 -24.45 6.72
CA ARG A 59 -6.45 -25.50 6.31
C ARG A 59 -5.91 -26.91 6.52
N LYS A 60 -4.60 -27.13 6.31
CA LYS A 60 -3.96 -28.43 6.50
C LYS A 60 -3.77 -28.77 7.98
N LEU A 61 -3.42 -27.79 8.81
CA LEU A 61 -3.16 -27.99 10.24
C LEU A 61 -4.44 -28.28 11.05
N PHE A 62 -5.57 -27.69 10.65
CA PHE A 62 -6.82 -27.73 11.44
C PHE A 62 -7.95 -28.53 10.77
N SER A 63 -7.62 -29.49 9.90
CA SER A 63 -8.54 -30.45 9.25
C SER A 63 -9.96 -29.95 8.93
N VAL A 64 -10.08 -28.67 8.51
CA VAL A 64 -11.33 -27.89 8.50
C VAL A 64 -12.41 -28.49 7.57
N SER A 65 -12.02 -29.41 6.68
CA SER A 65 -12.93 -30.12 5.78
C SER A 65 -13.41 -31.49 6.27
N LEU A 66 -12.83 -32.06 7.33
CA LEU A 66 -13.12 -33.42 7.82
C LEU A 66 -13.60 -33.45 9.27
N SER A 67 -13.21 -32.48 10.09
CA SER A 67 -13.56 -32.40 11.51
C SER A 67 -14.72 -31.42 11.75
N ASN A 68 -15.81 -31.92 12.35
CA ASN A 68 -16.92 -31.10 12.86
C ASN A 68 -16.67 -30.62 14.30
N ASP A 69 -15.43 -30.70 14.82
CA ASP A 69 -15.12 -30.26 16.17
C ASP A 69 -15.18 -28.73 16.26
N PRO A 70 -16.09 -28.16 17.07
CA PRO A 70 -16.19 -26.71 17.27
C PRO A 70 -14.89 -26.09 17.81
N VAL A 71 -14.10 -26.84 18.59
CA VAL A 71 -12.88 -26.34 19.23
C VAL A 71 -11.78 -26.13 18.18
N GLU A 72 -11.59 -27.10 17.28
CA GLU A 72 -10.61 -27.03 16.20
C GLU A 72 -10.91 -25.87 15.25
N MET A 73 -12.19 -25.63 14.99
CA MET A 73 -12.66 -24.50 14.17
C MET A 73 -12.31 -23.14 14.80
N VAL A 74 -12.45 -23.00 16.12
CA VAL A 74 -12.06 -21.77 16.83
C VAL A 74 -10.55 -21.53 16.72
N PHE A 75 -9.73 -22.57 16.93
CA PHE A 75 -8.28 -22.45 16.79
C PHE A 75 -7.86 -22.10 15.37
N TYR A 76 -8.51 -22.67 14.35
CA TYR A 76 -8.31 -22.30 12.95
C TYR A 76 -8.57 -20.80 12.72
N TYR A 77 -9.68 -20.26 13.23
CA TYR A 77 -10.01 -18.85 13.05
C TYR A 77 -9.02 -17.93 13.76
N ILE A 78 -8.58 -18.28 14.97
CA ILE A 78 -7.55 -17.51 15.70
C ILE A 78 -6.22 -17.55 14.93
N PHE A 79 -5.78 -18.73 14.52
CA PHE A 79 -4.54 -18.91 13.76
C PHE A 79 -4.57 -18.16 12.43
N SER A 80 -5.63 -18.36 11.64
CA SER A 80 -5.81 -17.72 10.35
C SER A 80 -5.94 -16.20 10.49
N GLY A 81 -6.78 -15.73 11.41
CA GLY A 81 -7.00 -14.30 11.64
C GLY A 81 -5.74 -13.58 12.12
N PHE A 82 -5.05 -14.14 13.11
CA PHE A 82 -3.83 -13.52 13.66
C PHE A 82 -2.69 -13.50 12.64
N GLY A 83 -2.48 -14.60 11.91
CA GLY A 83 -1.45 -14.62 10.87
C GLY A 83 -1.77 -13.67 9.71
N ASN A 84 -3.03 -13.60 9.27
CA ASN A 84 -3.44 -12.63 8.25
C ASN A 84 -3.22 -11.18 8.71
N LEU A 85 -3.47 -10.87 9.98
CA LEU A 85 -3.21 -9.54 10.54
C LEU A 85 -1.72 -9.18 10.50
N ILE A 86 -0.84 -10.10 10.89
CA ILE A 86 0.61 -9.89 10.85
C ILE A 86 1.11 -9.74 9.42
N ILE A 87 0.64 -10.59 8.50
CA ILE A 87 1.00 -10.55 7.09
C ILE A 87 0.56 -9.21 6.49
N TRP A 88 -0.68 -8.81 6.71
CA TRP A 88 -1.21 -7.52 6.27
C TRP A 88 -0.39 -6.34 6.78
N LEU A 89 -0.04 -6.33 8.07
CA LEU A 89 0.76 -5.25 8.66
C LEU A 89 2.15 -5.20 8.04
N THR A 90 2.81 -6.35 7.90
CA THR A 90 4.17 -6.45 7.36
C THR A 90 4.22 -6.06 5.89
N GLU A 91 3.25 -6.52 5.11
CA GLU A 91 3.11 -6.19 3.68
C GLU A 91 2.84 -4.69 3.49
N THR A 92 1.92 -4.11 4.27
CA THR A 92 1.62 -2.68 4.22
C THR A 92 2.86 -1.84 4.55
N VAL A 93 3.59 -2.21 5.60
CA VAL A 93 4.83 -1.53 5.99
C VAL A 93 5.89 -1.62 4.89
N ALA A 94 6.04 -2.80 4.27
CA ALA A 94 6.98 -2.99 3.17
C ALA A 94 6.62 -2.14 1.94
N ILE A 95 5.34 -2.11 1.56
CA ILE A 95 4.84 -1.30 0.44
C ILE A 95 5.07 0.19 0.72
N LEU A 96 4.66 0.68 1.89
CA LEU A 96 4.83 2.08 2.27
C LEU A 96 6.30 2.51 2.33
N THR A 97 7.17 1.62 2.81
CA THR A 97 8.61 1.86 2.85
C THR A 97 9.19 2.01 1.44
N VAL A 98 8.85 1.10 0.53
CA VAL A 98 9.29 1.14 -0.87
C VAL A 98 8.72 2.36 -1.60
N MET A 99 7.44 2.67 -1.38
CA MET A 99 6.78 3.84 -1.94
C MET A 99 7.42 5.14 -1.44
N GLY A 100 7.77 5.24 -0.15
CA GLY A 100 8.50 6.38 0.40
C GLY A 100 9.88 6.58 -0.24
N GLY A 101 10.58 5.48 -0.56
CA GLY A 101 11.83 5.52 -1.34
C GLY A 101 11.61 5.98 -2.79
N ALA A 102 10.55 5.50 -3.43
CA ALA A 102 10.20 5.85 -4.82
C ALA A 102 9.81 7.33 -4.95
N SER A 103 9.06 7.87 -3.99
CA SER A 103 8.68 9.29 -3.96
C SER A 103 9.89 10.21 -3.92
N ARG A 104 10.98 9.84 -3.24
CA ARG A 104 12.22 10.62 -3.27
C ARG A 104 12.88 10.61 -4.64
N ASN A 105 12.91 9.45 -5.31
CA ASN A 105 13.42 9.38 -6.68
C ASN A 105 12.57 10.19 -7.64
N PHE A 106 11.25 10.21 -7.46
CA PHE A 106 10.35 11.05 -8.23
C PHE A 106 10.65 12.54 -8.03
N VAL A 107 10.81 13.00 -6.78
CA VAL A 107 11.16 14.39 -6.48
C VAL A 107 12.54 14.75 -7.05
N ARG A 108 13.53 13.85 -6.99
CA ARG A 108 14.85 14.06 -7.60
C ARG A 108 14.78 14.15 -9.12
N HIS A 109 13.95 13.34 -9.77
CA HIS A 109 13.70 13.45 -11.20
C HIS A 109 13.05 14.79 -11.55
N LEU A 110 12.09 15.24 -10.75
CA LEU A 110 11.37 16.50 -11.00
C LEU A 110 12.26 17.73 -10.82
N LEU A 111 13.09 17.76 -9.77
CA LEU A 111 13.93 18.91 -9.43
C LEU A 111 15.28 18.92 -10.15
N PHE A 112 15.90 17.75 -10.35
CA PHE A 112 17.28 17.64 -10.83
C PHE A 112 17.41 16.89 -12.17
N GLY A 113 16.30 16.39 -12.74
CA GLY A 113 16.32 15.66 -14.02
C GLY A 113 16.99 14.28 -13.96
N GLU A 114 17.29 13.76 -12.77
CA GLU A 114 17.94 12.46 -12.60
C GLU A 114 17.04 11.30 -13.07
N PRO A 115 17.59 10.24 -13.70
CA PRO A 115 16.79 9.11 -14.17
C PRO A 115 16.16 8.32 -13.01
N VAL A 116 14.88 7.99 -13.13
CA VAL A 116 14.19 7.12 -12.16
C VAL A 116 14.62 5.68 -12.41
N THR A 117 15.29 5.07 -11.42
CA THR A 117 15.77 3.69 -11.52
C THR A 117 15.41 2.88 -10.29
N PHE A 118 15.21 1.57 -10.50
CA PHE A 118 14.93 0.60 -9.43
C PHE A 118 16.06 0.58 -8.38
N ARG A 119 17.32 0.56 -8.82
CA ARG A 119 18.49 0.46 -7.94
C ARG A 119 18.58 1.62 -6.96
N GLU A 120 18.38 2.85 -7.44
CA GLU A 120 18.43 4.02 -6.57
C GLU A 120 17.26 4.03 -5.58
N THR A 121 16.08 3.50 -5.96
CA THR A 121 14.94 3.42 -5.04
C THR A 121 15.27 2.55 -3.83
N TYR A 122 15.79 1.35 -4.06
CA TYR A 122 16.14 0.43 -2.96
C TYR A 122 17.35 0.90 -2.17
N LYS A 123 18.29 1.62 -2.79
CA LYS A 123 19.38 2.28 -2.07
C LYS A 123 18.86 3.38 -1.14
N ASN A 124 17.94 4.22 -1.59
CA ASN A 124 17.30 5.26 -0.76
C ASN A 124 16.50 4.65 0.40
N VAL A 125 15.82 3.53 0.15
CA VAL A 125 15.12 2.76 1.18
C VAL A 125 16.13 2.31 2.24
N ARG A 126 17.22 1.64 1.82
CA ARG A 126 18.28 1.14 2.72
C ARG A 126 18.92 2.23 3.58
N GLN A 127 19.18 3.40 3.01
CA GLN A 127 19.82 4.51 3.72
C GLN A 127 18.97 5.09 4.86
N ARG A 128 17.64 4.91 4.84
CA ARG A 128 16.74 5.44 5.88
C ARG A 128 15.69 4.43 6.33
N LEU A 129 16.06 3.15 6.40
CA LEU A 129 15.14 2.07 6.78
C LEU A 129 14.41 2.36 8.08
N GLY A 130 15.12 2.75 9.14
CA GLY A 130 14.51 2.99 10.45
C GLY A 130 13.40 4.05 10.41
N GLY A 131 13.68 5.20 9.78
CA GLY A 131 12.69 6.29 9.67
C GLY A 131 11.50 5.93 8.76
N LEU A 132 11.76 5.22 7.65
CA LEU A 132 10.71 4.78 6.73
C LEU A 132 9.81 3.73 7.37
N ILE A 133 10.39 2.75 8.07
CA ILE A 133 9.66 1.69 8.77
C ILE A 133 8.82 2.31 9.89
N PHE A 134 9.39 3.19 10.70
CA PHE A 134 8.65 3.83 11.79
C PHE A 134 7.45 4.64 11.27
N ALA A 135 7.67 5.47 10.23
CA ALA A 135 6.59 6.22 9.58
C ALA A 135 5.54 5.28 8.99
N SER A 136 5.96 4.19 8.36
CA SER A 136 5.07 3.21 7.74
C SER A 136 4.24 2.45 8.77
N ILE A 137 4.83 2.05 9.91
CA ILE A 137 4.11 1.41 11.02
C ILE A 137 3.07 2.36 11.58
N THR A 138 3.45 3.60 11.86
CA THR A 138 2.55 4.63 12.39
C THR A 138 1.36 4.83 11.46
N LEU A 139 1.62 4.98 10.16
CA LEU A 139 0.59 5.15 9.15
C LEU A 139 -0.30 3.91 9.02
N SER A 140 0.28 2.71 9.08
CA SER A 140 -0.46 1.44 8.98
C SER A 140 -1.43 1.26 10.15
N ILE A 141 -1.01 1.61 11.37
CA ILE A 141 -1.87 1.56 12.56
C ILE A 141 -3.02 2.57 12.42
N LEU A 142 -2.75 3.79 11.97
CA LEU A 142 -3.79 4.80 11.75
C LEU A 142 -4.80 4.35 10.70
N ILE A 143 -4.33 3.89 9.54
CA ILE A 143 -5.21 3.37 8.48
C ILE A 143 -6.02 2.18 8.99
N GLY A 144 -5.36 1.22 9.65
CA GLY A 144 -6.02 0.04 10.22
C GLY A 144 -7.12 0.42 11.22
N PHE A 145 -6.87 1.42 12.06
CA PHE A 145 -7.86 1.93 13.00
C PHE A 145 -9.08 2.54 12.29
N PHE A 146 -8.87 3.40 11.29
CA PHE A 146 -9.98 3.99 10.52
C PHE A 146 -10.78 2.94 9.75
N VAL A 147 -10.10 1.99 9.11
CA VAL A 147 -10.77 0.89 8.39
C VAL A 147 -11.59 0.04 9.35
N ALA A 148 -11.06 -0.29 10.53
CA ALA A 148 -11.80 -1.04 11.55
C ALA A 148 -13.07 -0.30 11.99
N ILE A 149 -13.00 1.02 12.20
CA ILE A 149 -14.19 1.84 12.53
C ILE A 149 -15.22 1.74 11.42
N ILE A 150 -14.81 2.00 10.16
CA ILE A 150 -15.72 1.98 9.01
C ILE A 150 -16.40 0.61 8.86
N LEU A 151 -15.65 -0.49 8.98
CA LEU A 151 -16.19 -1.84 8.89
C LEU A 151 -17.18 -2.16 10.02
N ASN A 152 -16.87 -1.73 11.25
CA ASN A 152 -17.80 -1.88 12.37
C ASN A 152 -19.08 -1.09 12.12
N PHE A 153 -19.00 0.18 11.73
CA PHE A 153 -20.19 0.97 11.37
C PHE A 153 -21.01 0.33 10.24
N GLY A 154 -20.33 -0.19 9.21
CA GLY A 154 -20.96 -0.89 8.09
C GLY A 154 -21.66 -2.19 8.47
N LEU A 155 -21.22 -2.88 9.54
CA LEU A 155 -21.87 -4.09 10.07
C LEU A 155 -22.98 -3.75 11.09
N PHE A 156 -22.76 -2.77 11.97
CA PHE A 156 -23.73 -2.40 13.01
C PHE A 156 -24.96 -1.70 12.44
N PHE A 157 -24.80 -0.87 11.41
CA PHE A 157 -25.91 -0.13 10.80
C PHE A 157 -27.02 -1.03 10.18
N PRO A 158 -26.71 -2.03 9.31
CA PRO A 158 -27.72 -2.92 8.77
C PRO A 158 -28.29 -3.88 9.83
N LEU A 159 -27.50 -4.29 10.82
CA LEU A 159 -27.97 -5.15 11.92
C LEU A 159 -28.96 -4.39 12.81
N PHE A 160 -28.69 -3.11 13.10
CA PHE A 160 -29.61 -2.21 13.78
C PHE A 160 -30.92 -2.00 13.00
N ILE A 161 -30.86 -1.79 11.67
CA ILE A 161 -32.05 -1.70 10.82
C ILE A 161 -32.85 -3.01 10.86
N LYS A 162 -32.18 -4.16 10.75
CA LYS A 162 -32.83 -5.47 10.78
C LYS A 162 -33.52 -5.73 12.13
N LEU A 163 -32.87 -5.40 13.24
CA LEU A 163 -33.45 -5.51 14.59
C LEU A 163 -34.65 -4.58 14.77
N LYS A 164 -34.57 -3.35 14.25
CA LYS A 164 -35.69 -2.41 14.27
C LYS A 164 -36.89 -2.96 13.48
N ASN A 165 -36.67 -3.44 12.26
CA ASN A 165 -37.73 -4.03 11.44
C ASN A 165 -38.37 -5.27 12.08
N ILE A 166 -37.61 -6.12 12.77
CA ILE A 166 -38.15 -7.30 13.49
C ILE A 166 -39.02 -6.86 14.68
N LYS A 167 -38.63 -5.78 15.36
CA LYS A 167 -39.43 -5.22 16.46
C LYS A 167 -40.76 -4.65 15.98
N ASP A 168 -40.76 -4.01 14.81
CA ASP A 168 -41.96 -3.41 14.21
C ASP A 168 -42.94 -4.44 13.62
N GLN A 169 -42.52 -5.70 13.39
CA GLN A 169 -43.41 -6.80 12.93
C GLN A 169 -44.02 -7.65 14.05
N ASN A 170 -43.59 -7.46 15.31
CA ASN A 170 -44.10 -8.19 16.48
C ASN A 170 -45.00 -7.30 17.38
N LEU A 171 -45.45 -6.17 16.87
CA LEU A 171 -46.45 -5.25 17.44
C LEU A 171 -47.61 -5.10 16.46
#